data_AF-A0A941TDJ3-F1
#
_entry.id   AF-A0A941TDJ3-F1
#
_cell.length_a   1.000
_cell.length_b   1.000
_cell.length_c   1.000
_cell.angle_alpha   90.00
_cell.angle_beta   90.00
_cell.angle_gamma   90.00
#
_symmetry.space_group_name_H-M   'P 1'
#
loop_
_entity.id
_entity.type
_entity.pdbx_description
1 polymer ?
#
loop_
_entity_poly.entity_id
_entity_poly.type
_entity_poly.pdbx_seq_one_letter_code
_entity_poly.pdbx_strand_id
1 'polypeptide(L)'
;MKPVAVDTNILVRLATGDDAREYRVVSESLATRPWRVFPTVILETEWVLRSVYGYSPAQFSDFVEWMDASGRIVLMDTDTVRAAVSHHRAGLDFADALHIAQTNGEPFLTLDKALRRKAAKRGLRAEGVAIA
;
A
#
# COMPACT_ATOMS: atom_id res chain seq x y z
N MET A 1 5.29 -9.72 22.88
CA MET A 1 6.62 -9.47 22.26
C MET A 1 6.57 -8.17 21.46
N LYS A 2 7.67 -7.39 21.42
CA LYS A 2 7.73 -6.18 20.57
C LYS A 2 7.80 -6.59 19.09
N PRO A 3 7.08 -5.90 18.18
CA PRO A 3 7.16 -6.20 16.75
C PRO A 3 8.53 -5.83 16.19
N VAL A 4 8.96 -6.55 15.16
CA VAL A 4 10.12 -6.19 14.33
C VAL A 4 9.66 -5.44 13.09
N ALA A 5 10.35 -4.37 12.71
CA ALA A 5 10.10 -3.70 11.45
C ALA A 5 10.56 -4.59 10.28
N VAL A 6 9.80 -4.60 9.18
CA VAL A 6 10.16 -5.36 7.98
C VAL A 6 10.28 -4.45 6.76
N ASP A 7 11.11 -4.89 5.82
CA ASP A 7 11.43 -4.20 4.57
C ASP A 7 10.59 -4.75 3.40
N THR A 8 10.63 -4.06 2.26
CA THR A 8 9.89 -4.38 1.03
C THR A 8 10.18 -5.79 0.53
N ASN A 9 11.44 -6.23 0.57
CA ASN A 9 11.82 -7.57 0.11
C ASN A 9 11.14 -8.70 0.90
N ILE A 10 10.92 -8.52 2.21
CA ILE A 10 10.25 -9.50 3.08
C ILE A 10 8.78 -9.64 2.65
N LEU A 11 8.09 -8.52 2.39
CA LEU A 11 6.70 -8.55 1.95
C LEU A 11 6.57 -9.13 0.54
N VAL A 12 7.49 -8.80 -0.36
CA VAL A 12 7.53 -9.37 -1.71
C VAL A 12 7.66 -10.89 -1.64
N ARG A 13 8.62 -11.42 -0.86
CA ARG A 13 8.75 -12.88 -0.70
C ARG A 13 7.51 -13.52 -0.14
N LEU A 14 6.89 -12.88 0.86
CA LEU A 14 5.66 -13.38 1.47
C LEU A 14 4.49 -13.41 0.48
N ALA A 15 4.36 -12.39 -0.37
CA ALA A 15 3.28 -12.29 -1.35
C ALA A 15 3.45 -13.27 -2.52
N THR A 16 4.67 -13.37 -3.07
CA THR A 16 4.91 -14.08 -4.33
C THR A 16 5.28 -15.54 -4.14
N GLY A 17 5.94 -15.89 -3.03
CA GLY A 17 6.52 -17.21 -2.83
C GLY A 17 7.52 -17.63 -3.91
N ASP A 18 8.11 -16.67 -4.63
CA ASP A 18 8.88 -16.91 -5.84
C ASP A 18 10.25 -17.57 -5.57
N ASP A 19 10.83 -17.33 -4.40
CA ASP A 19 11.91 -18.13 -3.83
C ASP A 19 11.38 -18.97 -2.66
N ALA A 20 11.31 -20.29 -2.85
CA ALA A 20 10.76 -21.22 -1.86
C ALA A 20 11.55 -21.26 -0.54
N ARG A 21 12.85 -20.96 -0.57
CA ARG A 21 13.71 -20.96 0.62
C ARG A 21 13.48 -19.69 1.41
N GLU A 22 13.52 -18.55 0.76
CA GLU A 22 13.29 -17.26 1.41
C GLU A 22 11.84 -17.15 1.91
N TYR A 23 10.85 -17.61 1.13
CA TYR A 23 9.46 -17.68 1.56
C TYR A 23 9.28 -18.46 2.87
N ARG A 24 9.96 -19.62 3.00
CA ARG A 24 9.93 -20.43 4.22
C ARG A 24 10.49 -19.66 5.42
N VAL A 25 11.68 -19.08 5.29
CA VAL A 25 12.33 -18.33 6.38
C VAL A 25 11.50 -17.10 6.80
N VAL A 26 10.93 -16.40 5.81
CA VAL A 26 10.03 -15.26 6.04
C VAL A 26 8.75 -15.69 6.76
N SER A 27 8.11 -16.77 6.33
CA SER A 27 6.90 -17.31 6.96
C SER A 27 7.14 -17.78 8.39
N GLU A 28 8.26 -18.45 8.66
CA GLU A 28 8.68 -18.86 10.00
C GLU A 28 8.95 -17.64 10.91
N SER A 29 9.57 -16.59 10.37
CA SER A 29 9.76 -15.33 11.10
C SER A 29 8.42 -14.68 11.47
N LEU A 30 7.43 -14.67 10.56
CA LEU A 30 6.09 -14.16 10.86
C LEU A 30 5.42 -15.01 11.94
N ALA A 31 5.52 -16.34 11.87
CA ALA A 31 4.92 -17.27 12.82
C ALA A 31 5.50 -17.16 14.24
N THR A 32 6.73 -16.70 14.39
CA THR A 32 7.43 -16.64 15.69
C THR A 32 7.39 -15.26 16.35
N ARG A 33 7.21 -14.18 15.59
CA ARG A 33 7.12 -12.81 16.15
C ARG A 33 6.24 -11.88 15.31
N PRO A 34 5.56 -10.90 15.93
CA PRO A 34 4.78 -9.93 15.19
C PRO A 34 5.67 -8.99 14.39
N TRP A 35 5.14 -8.47 13.29
CA TRP A 35 5.82 -7.51 12.41
C TRP A 35 5.20 -6.13 12.51
N ARG A 36 5.98 -5.12 12.15
CA ARG A 36 5.53 -3.75 11.93
C ARG A 36 5.87 -3.35 10.50
N VAL A 37 4.88 -2.81 9.79
CA VAL A 37 5.00 -2.42 8.39
C VAL A 37 4.66 -0.93 8.26
N PHE A 38 5.51 -0.18 7.59
CA PHE A 38 5.31 1.26 7.37
C PHE A 38 4.61 1.53 6.02
N PRO A 39 3.84 2.63 5.88
CA PRO A 39 3.18 2.97 4.61
C PRO A 39 4.13 3.04 3.43
N THR A 40 5.37 3.51 3.63
CA THR A 40 6.40 3.56 2.59
C THR A 40 6.83 2.17 2.12
N VAL A 41 6.91 1.18 3.02
CA VAL A 41 7.19 -0.22 2.67
C VAL A 41 6.04 -0.82 1.86
N ILE A 42 4.79 -0.47 2.21
CA ILE A 42 3.60 -0.89 1.45
C ILE A 42 3.61 -0.27 0.04
N LEU A 43 3.97 1.01 -0.06
CA LEU A 43 4.10 1.75 -1.32
C LEU A 43 5.14 1.11 -2.25
N GLU A 44 6.34 0.84 -1.74
CA GLU A 44 7.38 0.17 -2.52
C GLU A 44 6.98 -1.26 -2.88
N THR A 45 6.32 -1.98 -1.97
CA THR A 45 5.82 -3.33 -2.23
C THR A 45 4.78 -3.34 -3.36
N GLU A 46 3.85 -2.38 -3.40
CA GLU A 46 2.91 -2.23 -4.52
C GLU A 46 3.68 -2.08 -5.83
N TRP A 47 4.64 -1.17 -5.85
CA TRP A 47 5.38 -0.86 -7.06
C TRP A 47 6.14 -2.08 -7.58
N VAL A 48 6.79 -2.86 -6.70
CA VAL A 48 7.49 -4.09 -7.08
C VAL A 48 6.51 -5.15 -7.55
N LEU A 49 5.44 -5.43 -6.81
CA LEU A 49 4.47 -6.47 -7.15
C LEU A 49 3.78 -6.17 -8.48
N ARG A 50 3.41 -4.92 -8.75
CA ARG A 50 2.82 -4.52 -10.02
C ARG A 50 3.83 -4.58 -11.16
N SER A 51 5.01 -3.98 -10.98
CA SER A 51 5.96 -3.77 -12.08
C SER A 51 6.77 -5.01 -12.44
N VAL A 52 7.06 -5.88 -11.46
CA VAL A 52 7.88 -7.09 -11.65
C VAL A 52 7.03 -8.36 -11.71
N TYR A 53 6.00 -8.46 -10.87
CA TYR A 53 5.19 -9.68 -10.74
C TYR A 53 3.82 -9.58 -11.40
N GLY A 54 3.48 -8.44 -12.00
CA GLY A 54 2.22 -8.25 -12.72
C GLY A 54 0.97 -8.31 -11.83
N TYR A 55 1.10 -8.01 -10.53
CA TYR A 55 -0.06 -7.95 -9.64
C TYR A 55 -1.06 -6.90 -10.12
N SER A 56 -2.33 -7.29 -10.18
CA SER A 56 -3.45 -6.37 -10.36
C SER A 56 -3.71 -5.57 -9.07
N PRO A 57 -4.40 -4.40 -9.18
CA PRO A 57 -4.82 -3.64 -8.00
C PRO A 57 -5.63 -4.45 -6.98
N ALA A 58 -6.46 -5.39 -7.46
CA ALA A 58 -7.24 -6.27 -6.61
C ALA A 58 -6.34 -7.24 -5.81
N GLN A 59 -5.40 -7.92 -6.48
CA GLN A 59 -4.47 -8.83 -5.81
C GLN A 59 -3.61 -8.12 -4.76
N PHE A 60 -3.12 -6.92 -5.07
CA PHE A 60 -2.36 -6.13 -4.10
C PHE A 60 -3.24 -5.71 -2.91
N SER A 61 -4.47 -5.25 -3.19
CA SER A 61 -5.43 -4.87 -2.14
C SER A 61 -5.78 -6.04 -1.23
N ASP A 62 -6.05 -7.22 -1.79
CA ASP A 62 -6.34 -8.44 -1.03
C ASP A 62 -5.15 -8.85 -0.14
N PHE A 63 -3.91 -8.67 -0.63
CA PHE A 63 -2.71 -8.92 0.17
C PHE A 63 -2.59 -7.96 1.37
N VAL A 64 -2.84 -6.66 1.18
CA VAL A 64 -2.82 -5.69 2.28
C VAL A 64 -3.95 -5.94 3.29
N GLU A 65 -5.14 -6.29 2.81
CA GLU A 65 -6.28 -6.67 3.66
C GLU A 65 -5.97 -7.94 4.47
N TRP A 66 -5.34 -8.95 3.86
CA TRP A 66 -4.86 -10.12 4.57
C TRP A 66 -3.82 -9.76 5.65
N MET A 67 -2.88 -8.86 5.35
CA MET A 67 -1.90 -8.41 6.35
C MET A 67 -2.59 -7.75 7.54
N ASP A 68 -3.54 -6.84 7.29
CA ASP A 68 -4.31 -6.15 8.33
C ASP A 68 -5.13 -7.13 9.19
N ALA A 69 -5.72 -8.15 8.57
CA ALA A 69 -6.52 -9.17 9.26
C ALA A 69 -5.68 -10.25 9.99
N SER A 70 -4.37 -10.34 9.71
CA SER A 70 -3.52 -11.45 10.17
C SER A 70 -3.36 -11.55 11.69
N GLY A 71 -3.60 -10.45 12.43
CA GLY A 71 -3.32 -10.35 13.87
C GLY A 71 -1.84 -10.43 14.25
N ARG A 72 -0.94 -10.60 13.27
CA ARG A 72 0.52 -10.71 13.46
C ARG A 72 1.28 -9.56 12.84
N ILE A 73 0.67 -8.85 11.90
CA ILE A 73 1.24 -7.69 11.25
C ILE A 73 0.55 -6.44 11.78
N VAL A 74 1.34 -5.50 12.29
CA VAL A 74 0.89 -4.18 12.72
C VAL A 74 1.19 -3.21 11.59
N LEU A 75 0.16 -2.81 10.85
CA LEU A 75 0.26 -1.73 9.88
C LEU A 75 0.38 -0.41 10.64
N MET A 76 1.35 0.41 10.26
CA MET A 76 1.44 1.78 10.74
C MET A 76 0.49 2.65 9.92
N ASP A 77 -0.21 3.57 10.58
CA ASP A 77 -1.18 4.46 9.94
C ASP A 77 -2.33 3.69 9.23
N THR A 78 -2.90 2.71 9.94
CA THR A 78 -3.84 1.72 9.40
C THR A 78 -5.03 2.34 8.66
N ASP A 79 -5.62 3.41 9.18
CA ASP A 79 -6.80 4.02 8.55
C ASP A 79 -6.43 4.70 7.21
N THR A 80 -5.27 5.36 7.17
CA THR A 80 -4.71 5.91 5.93
C THR A 80 -4.40 4.81 4.91
N VAL A 81 -3.80 3.70 5.35
CA VAL A 81 -3.51 2.54 4.48
C VAL A 81 -4.80 1.94 3.94
N ARG A 82 -5.83 1.75 4.77
CA ARG A 82 -7.14 1.24 4.34
C ARG A 82 -7.82 2.18 3.33
N ALA A 83 -7.76 3.49 3.56
CA ALA A 83 -8.28 4.47 2.62
C ALA A 83 -7.52 4.40 1.27
N ALA A 84 -6.20 4.32 1.31
CA ALA A 84 -5.36 4.17 0.12
C ALA A 84 -5.68 2.89 -0.67
N VAL A 85 -5.81 1.75 0.02
CA VAL A 85 -6.22 0.47 -0.59
C VAL A 85 -7.60 0.57 -1.25
N SER A 86 -8.57 1.19 -0.58
CA SER A 86 -9.92 1.41 -1.13
C SER A 86 -9.87 2.26 -2.41
N HIS A 87 -9.13 3.37 -2.40
CA HIS A 87 -8.98 4.24 -3.58
C HIS A 87 -8.20 3.57 -4.72
N HIS A 88 -7.20 2.76 -4.40
CA HIS A 88 -6.43 2.00 -5.36
C HIS A 88 -7.27 0.91 -6.04
N ARG A 89 -8.02 0.12 -5.24
CA ARG A 89 -9.01 -0.85 -5.75
C ARG A 89 -10.04 -0.16 -6.65
N ALA A 90 -10.42 1.07 -6.31
CA ALA A 90 -11.31 1.87 -7.14
C ALA A 90 -10.66 2.44 -8.41
N GLY A 91 -9.35 2.35 -8.62
CA GLY A 91 -8.66 2.70 -9.88
C GLY A 91 -7.71 3.90 -9.86
N LEU A 92 -7.32 4.40 -8.67
CA LEU A 92 -6.16 5.29 -8.52
C LEU A 92 -4.86 4.48 -8.55
N ASP A 93 -3.76 5.11 -8.95
CA ASP A 93 -2.44 4.57 -8.63
C ASP A 93 -2.26 4.52 -7.11
N PHE A 94 -1.52 3.55 -6.58
CA PHE A 94 -1.42 3.41 -5.12
C PHE A 94 -0.67 4.58 -4.47
N ALA A 95 0.34 5.15 -5.15
CA ALA A 95 1.05 6.32 -4.64
C ALA A 95 0.11 7.52 -4.53
N ASP A 96 -0.67 7.78 -5.59
CA ASP A 96 -1.68 8.84 -5.59
C ASP A 96 -2.74 8.64 -4.49
N ALA A 97 -3.20 7.39 -4.34
CA ALA A 97 -4.17 7.02 -3.32
C ALA A 97 -3.62 7.24 -1.91
N LEU A 98 -2.37 6.88 -1.66
CA LEU A 98 -1.71 7.05 -0.37
C LEU A 98 -1.48 8.53 -0.04
N HIS A 99 -0.98 9.33 -0.99
CA HIS A 99 -0.80 10.76 -0.78
C HIS A 99 -2.12 11.47 -0.48
N ILE A 100 -3.20 11.15 -1.22
CA ILE A 100 -4.52 11.72 -0.96
C ILE A 100 -5.07 11.28 0.40
N ALA A 101 -4.90 10.01 0.78
CA ALA A 101 -5.32 9.53 2.10
C ALA A 101 -4.60 10.29 3.23
N GLN A 102 -3.31 10.58 3.05
CA GLN A 102 -2.49 11.31 4.02
C GLN A 102 -2.87 12.78 4.18
N THR A 103 -3.56 13.40 3.21
CA THR A 103 -4.01 14.79 3.38
C THR A 103 -5.13 14.93 4.39
N ASN A 104 -5.75 13.82 4.82
CA ASN A 104 -6.87 13.83 5.77
C ASN A 104 -8.00 14.80 5.36
N GLY A 105 -8.28 14.88 4.05
CA GLY A 105 -9.32 15.73 3.47
C GLY A 105 -8.86 17.15 3.10
N GLU A 106 -7.61 17.51 3.35
CA GLU A 106 -7.00 18.72 2.80
C GLU A 106 -6.77 18.59 1.27
N PRO A 107 -6.77 19.71 0.53
CA PRO A 107 -6.45 19.70 -0.89
C PRO A 107 -5.07 19.12 -1.21
N PHE A 108 -5.02 18.19 -2.16
CA PHE A 108 -3.76 17.72 -2.76
C PHE A 108 -3.48 18.47 -4.06
N LEU A 109 -2.47 19.34 -4.07
CA LEU A 109 -2.11 20.12 -5.25
C LEU A 109 -1.29 19.30 -6.24
N THR A 110 -1.70 19.23 -7.50
CA THR A 110 -0.99 18.45 -8.53
C THR A 110 -1.14 19.03 -9.95
N LEU A 111 -0.11 18.84 -10.77
CA LEU A 111 -0.15 19.12 -12.22
C LEU A 111 -0.74 17.94 -13.02
N ASP A 112 -0.92 16.77 -12.40
CA ASP A 112 -1.46 15.59 -13.06
C ASP A 112 -2.98 15.74 -13.32
N LYS A 113 -3.33 15.98 -14.59
CA LYS A 113 -4.72 16.10 -15.04
C LYS A 113 -5.50 14.78 -14.90
N ALA A 114 -4.84 13.64 -15.09
CA ALA A 114 -5.48 12.33 -14.98
C ALA A 114 -5.81 12.00 -13.52
N LEU A 115 -4.88 12.27 -12.59
CA LEU A 115 -5.14 12.17 -11.16
C LEU A 115 -6.34 13.03 -10.75
N ARG A 116 -6.34 14.33 -11.07
CA ARG A 116 -7.47 15.23 -10.73
C ARG A 116 -8.81 14.71 -11.22
N ARG A 117 -8.87 14.24 -12.47
CA ARG A 117 -10.09 13.64 -13.03
C ARG A 117 -10.52 12.37 -12.29
N LYS A 118 -9.57 11.50 -11.92
CA LYS A 118 -9.85 10.27 -11.17
C LYS A 118 -10.30 10.59 -9.73
N ALA A 119 -9.63 11.52 -9.05
CA ALA A 119 -9.95 11.97 -7.71
C ALA A 119 -11.36 12.58 -7.64
N ALA A 120 -11.70 13.50 -8.56
CA ALA A 120 -13.02 14.13 -8.61
C ALA A 120 -14.16 13.11 -8.79
N LYS A 121 -13.97 12.10 -9.64
CA LYS A 121 -14.95 11.00 -9.83
C LYS A 121 -15.23 10.20 -8.55
N ARG A 122 -14.36 10.30 -7.53
CA ARG A 122 -14.42 9.56 -6.27
C ARG A 122 -14.63 10.49 -5.06
N GLY A 123 -14.94 11.77 -5.29
CA GLY A 123 -15.13 12.75 -4.22
C GLY A 123 -13.86 13.16 -3.49
N LEU A 124 -12.68 12.89 -4.08
CA LEU A 124 -11.38 13.22 -3.50
C LEU A 124 -10.88 14.59 -3.97
N ARG A 125 -10.19 15.29 -3.08
CA ARG A 125 -9.73 16.68 -3.32
C ARG A 125 -8.33 16.70 -3.89
N ALA A 126 -8.23 16.60 -5.22
CA ALA A 126 -6.99 16.89 -5.95
C ALA A 126 -7.18 18.13 -6.84
N GLU A 127 -6.42 19.18 -6.57
CA GLU A 127 -6.57 20.51 -7.16
C GLU A 127 -5.43 20.82 -8.13
N GLY A 128 -5.71 21.65 -9.14
CA GLY A 128 -4.71 22.09 -10.10
C GLY A 128 -4.00 23.36 -9.61
N VAL A 129 -2.76 23.57 -10.06
CA VAL A 129 -2.08 24.86 -9.83
C VAL A 129 -2.76 25.93 -10.68
N ALA A 130 -3.36 26.92 -10.03
CA ALA A 130 -3.76 28.16 -10.69
C ALA A 130 -2.55 29.11 -10.71
N ILE A 131 -2.15 29.56 -11.89
CA ILE A 131 -1.21 30.67 -12.01
C ILE A 131 -2.07 31.93 -12.00
N ALA A 132 -1.82 32.82 -11.04
CA ALA A 132 -2.44 34.14 -10.97
C ALA A 132 -1.97 35.03 -12.13
#